data_AF-A0A6B2UPL1-F1
#
_entry.id   AF-A0A6B2UPL1-F1
#
_cell.length_a   1.000
_cell.length_b   1.000
_cell.length_c   1.000
_cell.angle_alpha   90.00
_cell.angle_beta   90.00
_cell.angle_gamma   90.00
#
_symmetry.space_group_name_H-M   'P 1'
#
loop_
_entity.id
_entity.type
_entity.pdbx_description
1 polymer ?
#
loop_
_entity_poly.entity_id
_entity_poly.type
_entity_poly.pdbx_seq_one_letter_code
_entity_poly.pdbx_strand_id
1 'polypeptide(L)'
;MSEMDPQIAAEYAELAALEEASAGGEPLPEGEYLPPPPGGWFPCPCCGHQTFGAQGEYEICEVCAWEDDISQLRDPWSGFGANHFSLVEAQENYRRNGVVEPHMARHVRPPRPDEPLDPDWRPIDPDRDSFESEGSATWPEDLSVLYWWRPTFWRREEPVRRPDQN
;
A
#
# COMPACT_ATOMS: atom_id res chain seq x y z
N MET A 1 10.65 -38.64 -37.03
CA MET A 1 10.58 -37.24 -36.57
C MET A 1 9.19 -37.07 -36.03
N SER A 2 9.01 -37.12 -34.71
CA SER A 2 7.68 -37.19 -34.09
C SER A 2 6.88 -35.96 -34.50
N GLU A 3 5.70 -36.18 -35.06
CA GLU A 3 4.76 -35.10 -35.34
C GLU A 3 4.37 -34.47 -34.00
N MET A 4 4.45 -33.14 -33.94
CA MET A 4 4.11 -32.39 -32.73
C MET A 4 2.62 -32.58 -32.46
N ASP A 5 2.30 -32.91 -31.21
CA ASP A 5 0.92 -33.16 -30.79
C ASP A 5 0.03 -31.97 -31.22
N PRO A 6 -1.12 -32.22 -31.89
CA PRO A 6 -2.03 -31.16 -32.32
C PRO A 6 -2.48 -30.22 -31.20
N GLN A 7 -2.57 -30.71 -29.96
CA GLN A 7 -2.92 -29.90 -28.79
C GLN A 7 -1.77 -28.96 -28.42
N ILE A 8 -0.54 -29.48 -28.44
CA ILE A 8 0.67 -28.69 -28.19
C ILE A 8 0.83 -27.64 -29.30
N ALA A 9 0.58 -27.99 -30.56
CA ALA A 9 0.62 -27.04 -31.67
C ALA A 9 -0.42 -25.91 -31.55
N ALA A 10 -1.61 -26.21 -31.01
CA ALA A 10 -2.63 -25.21 -30.74
C ALA A 10 -2.22 -24.26 -29.61
N GLU A 11 -1.65 -24.80 -28.52
CA GLU A 11 -1.15 -24.02 -27.39
C GLU A 11 -0.01 -23.07 -27.79
N TYR A 12 0.93 -23.54 -28.61
CA TYR A 12 1.99 -22.68 -29.17
C TYR A 12 1.46 -21.61 -30.13
N ALA A 13 0.42 -21.91 -30.91
CA ALA A 13 -0.20 -20.93 -31.79
C ALA A 13 -0.95 -19.84 -31.00
N GLU A 14 -1.60 -20.21 -29.89
CA GLU A 14 -2.26 -19.28 -28.98
C GLU A 14 -1.24 -18.38 -28.26
N LEU A 15 -0.14 -18.95 -27.77
CA LEU A 15 0.96 -18.19 -27.19
C LEU A 15 1.63 -17.22 -28.18
N ALA A 16 1.88 -17.67 -29.41
CA ALA A 16 2.46 -16.81 -30.45
C ALA A 16 1.52 -15.65 -30.83
N ALA A 17 0.21 -15.89 -30.89
CA ALA A 17 -0.78 -14.84 -31.14
C ALA A 17 -0.85 -13.81 -30.00
N LEU A 18 -0.66 -14.24 -28.75
CA LEU A 18 -0.57 -13.35 -27.58
C LEU A 18 0.73 -12.53 -27.59
N GLU A 19 1.86 -13.13 -27.96
CA GLU A 19 3.13 -12.41 -28.12
C GLU A 19 3.06 -11.37 -29.24
N GLU A 20 2.48 -11.71 -30.39
CA GLU A 20 2.28 -10.78 -31.52
C GLU A 20 1.31 -9.64 -31.15
N ALA A 21 0.22 -9.94 -30.41
CA ALA A 21 -0.68 -8.92 -29.89
C ALA A 21 0.03 -7.96 -28.92
N SER A 22 0.92 -8.48 -28.06
CA SER A 22 1.73 -7.65 -27.17
C SER A 22 2.79 -6.82 -27.92
N ALA A 23 3.33 -7.34 -29.03
CA ALA A 23 4.31 -6.68 -29.87
C ALA A 23 3.70 -5.57 -30.76
N GLY A 24 2.37 -5.62 -30.98
CA GLY A 24 1.59 -4.64 -31.72
C GLY A 24 1.48 -3.27 -31.05
N GLY A 25 1.90 -3.14 -29.79
CA GLY A 25 1.96 -1.85 -29.11
C GLY A 25 0.61 -1.12 -29.09
N GLU A 26 -0.50 -1.85 -28.98
CA GLU A 26 -1.72 -1.20 -28.48
C GLU A 26 -1.36 -0.66 -27.10
N PRO A 27 -1.45 0.67 -26.86
CA PRO A 27 -1.27 1.17 -25.52
C PRO A 27 -2.29 0.44 -24.67
N LEU A 28 -1.82 -0.28 -23.64
CA LEU A 28 -2.68 -0.62 -22.51
C LEU A 28 -3.44 0.66 -22.18
N PRO A 29 -4.79 0.62 -22.06
CA PRO A 29 -5.52 1.82 -21.70
C PRO A 29 -4.81 2.40 -20.48
N GLU A 30 -4.34 3.65 -20.58
CA GLU A 30 -3.69 4.34 -19.46
C GLU A 30 -4.55 4.04 -18.23
N GLY A 31 -3.98 3.27 -17.28
CA GLY A 31 -4.69 2.32 -16.43
C GLY A 31 -6.12 2.70 -16.14
N GLU A 32 -7.08 1.84 -16.51
CA GLU A 32 -8.52 2.06 -16.35
C GLU A 32 -8.80 2.85 -15.08
N TYR A 33 -9.17 4.13 -15.23
CA TYR A 33 -9.52 4.98 -14.11
C TYR A 33 -10.71 4.33 -13.42
N LEU A 34 -10.46 3.68 -12.28
CA LEU A 34 -11.50 3.24 -11.39
C LEU A 34 -12.00 4.47 -10.63
N PRO A 35 -13.30 4.80 -10.70
CA PRO A 35 -13.84 5.86 -9.87
C PRO A 35 -13.73 5.47 -8.38
N PRO A 36 -13.70 6.45 -7.46
CA PRO A 36 -13.70 6.17 -6.02
C PRO A 36 -14.82 5.21 -5.63
N PRO A 37 -14.57 4.26 -4.71
CA PRO A 37 -15.60 3.37 -4.22
C PRO A 37 -16.67 4.15 -3.43
N PRO A 38 -17.88 3.57 -3.24
CA PRO A 38 -18.89 4.16 -2.36
C PRO A 38 -18.34 4.33 -0.94
N GLY A 39 -18.17 5.58 -0.50
CA GLY A 39 -17.51 5.90 0.77
C GLY A 39 -16.20 6.67 0.64
N GLY A 40 -15.66 6.78 -0.59
CA GLY A 40 -14.38 7.43 -0.86
C GLY A 40 -13.19 6.48 -0.71
N TRP A 41 -12.02 6.94 -1.14
CA TRP A 41 -10.77 6.19 -0.99
C TRP A 41 -10.27 6.26 0.46
N PHE A 42 -9.63 5.18 0.92
CA PHE A 42 -8.93 5.16 2.20
C PHE A 42 -7.54 5.78 2.08
N PRO A 43 -7.08 6.51 3.12
CA PRO A 43 -5.78 7.14 3.12
C PRO A 43 -4.66 6.10 3.26
N CYS A 44 -3.65 6.22 2.40
CA CYS A 44 -2.40 5.51 2.57
C CYS A 44 -1.70 5.99 3.85
N PRO A 45 -1.35 5.09 4.79
CA PRO A 45 -0.72 5.50 6.04
C PRO A 45 0.69 6.08 5.82
N CYS A 46 1.36 5.72 4.72
CA CYS A 46 2.69 6.22 4.41
C CYS A 46 2.69 7.67 3.87
N CYS A 47 1.83 7.99 2.89
CA CYS A 47 1.87 9.30 2.22
C CYS A 47 0.65 10.20 2.50
N GLY A 48 -0.39 9.66 3.15
CA GLY A 48 -1.62 10.36 3.50
C GLY A 48 -2.61 10.58 2.37
N HIS A 49 -2.25 10.29 1.11
CA HIS A 49 -3.18 10.44 -0.01
C HIS A 49 -4.23 9.34 0.02
N GLN A 50 -5.46 9.69 -0.33
CA GLN A 50 -6.59 8.77 -0.37
C GLN A 50 -6.53 7.95 -1.66
N THR A 51 -5.91 6.77 -1.60
CA THR A 51 -5.60 5.93 -2.78
C THR A 51 -6.18 4.52 -2.71
N PHE A 52 -6.61 4.06 -1.54
CA PHE A 52 -6.97 2.65 -1.35
C PHE A 52 -8.47 2.40 -1.45
N GLY A 53 -8.89 1.37 -2.19
CA GLY A 53 -10.28 1.00 -2.35
C GLY A 53 -10.89 0.33 -1.12
N ALA A 54 -10.05 -0.34 -0.33
CA ALA A 54 -10.39 -1.03 0.91
C ALA A 54 -9.19 -1.00 1.87
N GLN A 55 -9.43 -1.24 3.16
CA GLN A 55 -8.38 -1.29 4.18
C GLN A 55 -7.87 -2.71 4.38
N GLY A 56 -6.55 -2.91 4.34
CA GLY A 56 -5.89 -4.18 4.62
C GLY A 56 -5.96 -5.22 3.51
N GLU A 57 -6.30 -4.81 2.29
CA GLU A 57 -6.41 -5.69 1.13
C GLU A 57 -5.11 -5.71 0.29
N TYR A 58 -3.98 -5.34 0.89
CA TYR A 58 -2.65 -5.38 0.26
C TYR A 58 -2.54 -4.57 -1.04
N GLU A 59 -3.33 -3.51 -1.16
CA GLU A 59 -3.25 -2.62 -2.32
C GLU A 59 -1.95 -1.80 -2.27
N ILE A 60 -1.31 -1.62 -3.42
CA ILE A 60 -0.08 -0.83 -3.53
C ILE A 60 -0.45 0.62 -3.86
N CYS A 61 -0.01 1.55 -3.01
CA CYS A 61 -0.25 2.96 -3.19
C CYS A 61 0.54 3.48 -4.40
N GLU A 62 -0.16 3.85 -5.48
CA GLU A 62 0.46 4.37 -6.70
C GLU A 62 1.20 5.70 -6.49
N VAL A 63 1.01 6.38 -5.35
CA VAL A 63 1.69 7.64 -5.02
C VAL A 63 3.05 7.43 -4.37
N CYS A 64 3.21 6.39 -3.55
CA CYS A 64 4.44 6.21 -2.75
C CYS A 64 5.04 4.80 -2.78
N ALA A 65 4.35 3.82 -3.39
CA ALA A 65 4.70 2.40 -3.43
C ALA A 65 4.64 1.66 -2.07
N TRP A 66 3.90 2.18 -1.10
CA TRP A 66 3.55 1.43 0.12
C TRP A 66 2.45 0.40 -0.16
N GLU A 67 2.63 -0.85 0.27
CA GLU A 67 1.60 -1.90 0.21
C GLU A 67 0.77 -1.91 1.51
N ASP A 68 -0.56 -1.94 1.39
CA ASP A 68 -1.48 -1.79 2.51
C ASP A 68 -1.50 -3.01 3.45
N ASP A 69 -0.62 -2.99 4.45
CA ASP A 69 -0.48 -4.03 5.46
C ASP A 69 -1.01 -3.57 6.83
N ILE A 70 -2.13 -4.15 7.26
CA ILE A 70 -2.75 -3.88 8.56
C ILE A 70 -1.87 -4.26 9.76
N SER A 71 -0.94 -5.21 9.58
CA SER A 71 0.00 -5.62 10.61
C SER A 71 1.01 -4.51 10.85
N GLN A 72 1.55 -3.92 9.77
CA GLN A 72 2.47 -2.78 9.85
C GLN A 72 1.75 -1.46 10.16
N LEU A 73 0.45 -1.35 9.89
CA LEU A 73 -0.37 -0.23 10.38
C LEU A 73 -0.54 -0.29 11.91
N ARG A 74 -0.68 -1.50 12.46
CA ARG A 74 -0.88 -1.75 13.89
C ARG A 74 0.42 -1.65 14.70
N ASP A 75 1.52 -2.15 14.15
CA ASP A 75 2.88 -2.00 14.68
C ASP A 75 3.79 -1.37 13.61
N PRO A 76 3.91 -0.02 13.61
CA PRO A 76 4.60 0.70 12.55
C PRO A 76 6.12 0.64 12.65
N TRP A 77 6.68 0.08 13.72
CA TRP A 77 8.11 -0.24 13.83
C TRP A 77 8.44 -1.66 13.38
N SER A 78 7.43 -2.49 13.11
CA SER A 78 7.66 -3.83 12.61
C SER A 78 8.36 -3.80 11.25
N GLY A 79 9.55 -4.40 11.21
CA GLY A 79 10.25 -4.77 9.97
C GLY A 79 9.73 -6.09 9.37
N PHE A 80 8.63 -6.62 9.90
CA PHE A 80 7.94 -7.79 9.38
C PHE A 80 6.57 -7.40 8.83
N GLY A 81 6.26 -7.87 7.62
CA GLY A 81 5.03 -7.55 6.90
C GLY A 81 5.20 -7.76 5.40
N ALA A 82 4.30 -7.17 4.61
CA ALA A 82 4.37 -7.15 3.16
C ALA A 82 5.50 -6.24 2.65
N ASN A 83 5.82 -5.18 3.39
CA ASN A 83 6.80 -4.18 2.97
C ASN A 83 8.23 -4.49 3.45
N HIS A 84 9.22 -4.09 2.66
CA HIS A 84 10.65 -4.18 3.01
C HIS A 84 11.04 -3.21 4.15
N PHE A 85 10.37 -2.06 4.24
CA PHE A 85 10.59 -1.06 5.29
C PHE A 85 9.45 -1.11 6.30
N SER A 86 9.75 -0.76 7.55
CA SER A 86 8.71 -0.43 8.54
C SER A 86 7.92 0.81 8.08
N LEU A 87 6.72 1.01 8.61
CA LEU A 87 5.89 2.15 8.23
C LEU A 87 6.55 3.50 8.60
N VAL A 88 7.25 3.56 9.74
CA VAL A 88 8.01 4.76 10.14
C VAL A 88 9.14 5.06 9.16
N GLU A 89 9.90 4.04 8.73
CA GLU A 89 10.96 4.21 7.73
C GLU A 89 10.40 4.61 6.37
N ALA A 90 9.28 4.02 5.96
CA ALA A 90 8.61 4.32 4.72
C ALA A 90 8.12 5.78 4.66
N GLN A 91 7.52 6.29 5.74
CA GLN A 91 7.12 7.70 5.84
C GLN A 91 8.31 8.64 5.66
N GLU A 92 9.44 8.33 6.29
CA GLU A 92 10.64 9.15 6.17
C GLU A 92 11.27 9.06 4.77
N ASN A 93 11.29 7.88 4.17
CA ASN A 93 11.78 7.68 2.81
C ASN A 93 10.92 8.44 1.79
N TYR A 94 9.59 8.34 1.89
CA TYR A 94 8.68 9.09 1.04
C TYR A 94 8.88 10.60 1.20
N ARG A 95 9.01 11.10 2.43
CA ARG A 95 9.25 12.53 2.69
C ARG A 95 10.55 13.04 2.09
N ARG A 96 11.59 12.19 2.03
CA ARG A 96 12.90 12.53 1.43
C ARG A 96 12.91 12.41 -0.09
N ASN A 97 12.26 11.39 -0.64
CA ASN A 97 12.49 10.93 -2.01
C ASN A 97 11.25 10.97 -2.90
N GLY A 98 10.05 11.17 -2.34
CA GLY A 98 8.77 11.03 -3.05
C GLY A 98 8.34 9.59 -3.32
N VAL A 99 9.10 8.60 -2.81
CA VAL A 99 8.82 7.16 -2.92
C VAL A 99 9.38 6.44 -1.69
N VAL A 100 8.72 5.36 -1.26
CA VAL A 100 9.18 4.52 -0.15
C VAL A 100 10.50 3.83 -0.47
N GLU A 101 10.64 3.34 -1.70
CA GLU A 101 11.85 2.69 -2.17
C GLU A 101 12.32 3.23 -3.52
N PRO A 102 13.58 3.71 -3.64
CA PRO A 102 14.07 4.33 -4.88
C PRO A 102 13.92 3.45 -6.14
N HIS A 103 14.04 2.13 -6.01
CA HIS A 103 13.92 1.24 -7.17
C HIS A 103 12.48 1.15 -7.71
N MET A 104 11.49 1.52 -6.89
CA MET A 104 10.07 1.59 -7.24
C MET A 104 9.67 2.93 -7.84
N ALA A 105 10.58 3.89 -7.97
CA ALA A 105 10.28 5.24 -8.49
C ALA A 105 9.63 5.23 -9.89
N ARG A 106 9.90 4.22 -10.71
CA ARG A 106 9.29 4.06 -12.04
C ARG A 106 7.81 3.58 -12.01
N HIS A 107 7.35 3.13 -10.85
CA HIS A 107 6.01 2.57 -10.63
C HIS A 107 5.12 3.51 -9.82
N VAL A 108 5.63 4.68 -9.41
CA VAL A 108 4.83 5.71 -8.73
C VAL A 108 4.48 6.86 -9.66
N ARG A 109 3.42 7.57 -9.31
CA ARG A 109 2.92 8.76 -10.01
C ARG A 109 2.53 9.84 -9.01
N PRO A 110 2.40 11.11 -9.44
CA PRO A 110 1.74 12.13 -8.64
C PRO A 110 0.30 11.71 -8.28
N PRO A 111 -0.23 12.17 -7.13
CA PRO A 111 -1.63 11.97 -6.77
C PRO A 111 -2.55 12.62 -7.80
N ARG A 112 -3.68 11.97 -8.09
CA ARG A 112 -4.75 12.53 -8.94
C ARG A 112 -5.58 13.56 -8.16
N PRO A 113 -6.37 14.41 -8.85
CA PRO A 113 -7.25 15.38 -8.19
C PRO A 113 -8.28 14.76 -7.22
N ASP A 114 -8.68 13.51 -7.45
CA ASP A 114 -9.60 12.73 -6.61
C ASP A 114 -8.92 11.88 -5.53
N GLU A 115 -7.58 11.98 -5.42
CA GLU A 115 -6.77 11.34 -4.37
C GLU A 115 -6.15 12.40 -3.45
N PRO A 116 -6.94 13.30 -2.83
CA PRO A 116 -6.38 14.36 -2.02
C PRO A 116 -5.66 13.80 -0.79
N LEU A 117 -4.66 14.53 -0.32
CA LEU A 117 -4.08 14.32 1.00
C LEU A 117 -5.20 14.43 2.05
N ASP A 118 -5.30 13.44 2.92
CA ASP A 118 -6.21 13.48 4.05
C ASP A 118 -5.86 14.70 4.95
N PRO A 119 -6.81 15.61 5.20
CA PRO A 119 -6.55 16.88 5.87
C PRO A 119 -6.02 16.72 7.30
N ASP A 120 -6.31 15.60 7.96
CA ASP A 120 -5.83 15.32 9.32
C ASP A 120 -4.54 14.51 9.33
N TRP A 121 -4.09 13.99 8.18
CA TRP A 121 -2.95 13.11 8.13
C TRP A 121 -1.68 13.82 8.58
N ARG A 122 -0.89 13.08 9.34
CA ARG A 122 0.44 13.48 9.79
C ARG A 122 1.33 12.24 9.91
N PRO A 123 2.65 12.39 9.77
CA PRO A 123 3.60 11.34 10.11
C PRO A 123 3.42 10.88 11.56
N ILE A 124 3.91 9.67 11.82
CA ILE A 124 3.98 9.10 13.16
C ILE A 124 4.92 9.93 14.02
N ASP A 125 4.45 10.25 15.22
CA ASP A 125 5.23 10.96 16.24
C ASP A 125 5.51 9.98 17.41
N PRO A 126 6.76 9.51 17.58
CA PRO A 126 7.11 8.54 18.61
C PRO A 126 6.94 9.08 20.04
N ASP A 127 6.76 10.39 20.21
CA ASP A 127 6.54 11.03 21.51
C ASP A 127 5.06 11.27 21.82
N ARG A 128 4.18 11.00 20.86
CA ARG A 128 2.73 11.21 20.97
C ARG A 128 1.92 9.94 20.75
N ASP A 129 2.35 9.09 19.83
CA ASP A 129 1.54 7.98 19.33
C ASP A 129 1.92 6.66 20.03
N SER A 130 0.96 6.08 20.75
CA SER A 130 1.12 4.79 21.44
C SER A 130 0.67 3.65 20.55
N PHE A 131 1.61 2.83 20.08
CA PHE A 131 1.31 1.61 19.31
C PHE A 131 1.53 0.36 20.16
N GLU A 132 1.14 -0.78 19.60
CA GLU A 132 1.32 -2.07 20.25
C GLU A 132 2.72 -2.63 20.00
N SER A 133 3.31 -3.28 21.00
CA SER A 133 4.64 -3.89 20.90
C SER A 133 4.64 -5.43 20.95
N GLU A 134 3.54 -6.08 21.37
CA GLU A 134 3.53 -7.52 21.69
C GLU A 134 2.29 -8.30 21.20
N GLY A 135 1.45 -7.74 20.31
CA GLY A 135 0.34 -8.48 19.69
C GLY A 135 -0.65 -9.13 20.68
N SER A 136 -0.85 -8.51 21.84
CA SER A 136 -1.68 -9.02 22.94
C SER A 136 -3.15 -8.62 22.85
N ALA A 137 -3.49 -7.57 22.10
CA ALA A 137 -4.86 -7.08 21.97
C ALA A 137 -5.64 -7.84 20.87
N THR A 138 -6.96 -7.92 21.02
CA THR A 138 -7.85 -8.41 19.95
C THR A 138 -7.86 -7.46 18.76
N TRP A 139 -7.97 -7.99 17.54
CA TRP A 139 -8.17 -7.17 16.35
C TRP A 139 -9.51 -6.43 16.41
N PRO A 140 -9.54 -5.10 16.13
CA PRO A 140 -10.80 -4.38 16.03
C PRO A 140 -11.57 -4.83 14.78
N GLU A 141 -12.91 -4.85 14.87
CA GLU A 141 -13.77 -5.12 13.70
C GLU A 141 -13.70 -3.99 12.67
N ASP A 142 -13.61 -2.75 13.16
CA ASP A 142 -13.40 -1.55 12.34
C ASP A 142 -11.91 -1.22 12.30
N LEU A 143 -11.26 -1.45 11.17
CA LEU A 143 -9.82 -1.21 10.98
C LEU A 143 -9.46 0.28 10.91
N SER A 144 -10.43 1.17 10.69
CA SER A 144 -10.18 2.62 10.66
C SER A 144 -9.71 3.19 12.00
N VAL A 145 -9.96 2.47 13.10
CA VAL A 145 -9.46 2.82 14.44
C VAL A 145 -7.95 2.64 14.60
N LEU A 146 -7.27 2.03 13.61
CA LEU A 146 -5.81 1.88 13.60
C LEU A 146 -5.08 3.14 13.09
N TYR A 147 -5.79 4.10 12.48
CA TYR A 147 -5.18 5.33 12.00
C TYR A 147 -4.86 6.30 13.15
N TRP A 148 -3.57 6.41 13.52
CA TRP A 148 -3.07 7.19 14.67
C TRP A 148 -3.36 8.70 14.62
N TRP A 149 -3.58 9.25 13.42
CA TRP A 149 -3.93 10.66 13.29
C TRP A 149 -5.42 10.93 13.57
N ARG A 150 -6.26 9.90 13.58
CA ARG A 150 -7.71 10.06 13.78
C ARG A 150 -8.06 10.26 15.27
N PRO A 151 -9.15 11.00 15.56
CA PRO A 151 -9.74 11.07 16.90
C PRO A 151 -10.14 9.70 17.46
N THR A 152 -10.51 8.77 16.58
CA THR A 152 -10.96 7.40 16.90
C THR A 152 -9.82 6.41 17.07
N PHE A 153 -8.56 6.85 17.04
CA PHE A 153 -7.41 5.96 17.22
C PHE A 153 -7.54 5.16 18.51
N TRP A 154 -7.59 3.83 18.40
CA TRP A 154 -7.92 2.90 19.48
C TRP A 154 -6.97 2.97 20.70
N ARG A 155 -5.73 3.44 20.52
CA ARG A 155 -4.72 3.59 21.58
C ARG A 155 -4.40 5.05 21.89
N ARG A 156 -5.28 5.99 21.51
CA ARG A 156 -5.07 7.43 21.70
C ARG A 156 -4.81 7.83 23.16
N GLU A 157 -5.46 7.17 24.11
CA GLU A 157 -5.37 7.48 25.54
C GLU A 157 -4.31 6.62 26.26
N GLU A 158 -3.65 5.71 25.54
CA GLU A 158 -2.62 4.83 26.10
C GLU A 158 -1.31 5.60 26.30
N PRO A 159 -0.52 5.28 27.35
CA PRO A 159 0.78 5.90 27.53
C PRO A 159 1.69 5.56 26.36
N VAL A 160 2.45 6.57 25.90
CA VAL A 160 3.46 6.40 24.84
C VAL A 160 4.53 5.43 25.32
N ARG A 161 4.84 4.44 24.49
CA ARG A 161 5.92 3.47 24.72
C ARG A 161 6.90 3.62 23.58
N ARG A 162 8.13 4.03 23.87
CA ARG A 162 9.15 4.11 22.84
C ARG A 162 9.77 2.74 22.58
N PRO A 163 10.10 2.39 21.33
CA PRO A 163 10.73 1.11 21.00
C PRO A 163 12.12 0.92 21.62
N ASP A 164 12.76 1.99 22.09
CA ASP A 164 14.15 2.03 22.60
C ASP A 164 14.26 1.90 24.13
N GLN A 165 13.16 1.70 24.86
CA GLN A 165 13.15 1.61 26.34
C GLN A 165 13.19 0.18 26.92
N ASN A 166 13.93 -0.73 26.30
CA ASN A 166 14.18 -2.06 26.87
C ASN A 166 15.66 -2.26 27.27
#